data_AF-A0A441TMT0-F1
#
_entry.id   AF-A0A441TMT0-F1
#
_cell.length_a   1.000
_cell.length_b   1.000
_cell.length_c   1.000
_cell.angle_alpha   90.00
_cell.angle_beta   90.00
_cell.angle_gamma   90.00
#
_symmetry.space_group_name_H-M   'P 1'
#
loop_
_entity.id
_entity.type
_entity.pdbx_description
1 polymer ?
#
loop_
_entity_poly.entity_id
_entity_poly.type
_entity_poly.pdbx_seq_one_letter_code
_entity_poly.pdbx_strand_id
1 'polypeptide(L)'
;TYLLERTIETAARELGVSPAELRRKNFITAFPHQTPVIMNYDAGDYAASLDAAMAAADYAGFAQRKADAAERGKLRGIGMSCYI
;
A
#
# COMPACT_ATOMS: atom_id res chain seq x y z
N THR A 1 -1.47 -10.02 -8.55
CA THR A 1 -1.78 -8.63 -8.11
C THR A 1 -3.07 -8.52 -7.32
N TYR A 2 -4.25 -8.68 -7.93
CA TYR A 2 -5.54 -8.37 -7.29
C TYR A 2 -5.79 -9.12 -5.97
N LEU A 3 -5.61 -10.44 -5.95
CA LEU A 3 -5.84 -11.27 -4.76
C LEU A 3 -5.03 -10.78 -3.55
N LEU A 4 -3.70 -10.72 -3.69
CA LEU A 4 -2.79 -10.32 -2.60
C LEU A 4 -3.11 -8.91 -2.09
N GLU A 5 -3.30 -7.94 -2.99
CA GLU A 5 -3.53 -6.56 -2.58
C GLU A 5 -4.88 -6.36 -1.88
N ARG A 6 -5.91 -7.11 -2.27
CA ARG A 6 -7.19 -7.14 -1.56
C ARG A 6 -7.07 -7.83 -0.20
N THR A 7 -6.33 -8.92 -0.10
CA THR A 7 -6.08 -9.61 1.16
C THR A 7 -5.33 -8.71 2.15
N ILE A 8 -4.29 -8.02 1.71
CA ILE A 8 -3.53 -7.08 2.56
C ILE A 8 -4.43 -5.93 3.03
N GLU A 9 -5.28 -5.39 2.16
CA GLU A 9 -6.23 -4.33 2.53
C GLU A 9 -7.22 -4.78 3.61
N THR A 10 -7.79 -6.00 3.47
CA THR A 10 -8.68 -6.58 4.47
C THR A 10 -7.96 -6.84 5.78
N ALA A 11 -6.77 -7.47 5.73
CA ALA A 11 -5.97 -7.78 6.91
C ALA A 11 -5.58 -6.52 7.69
N ALA A 12 -5.21 -5.43 7.00
CA ALA A 12 -4.89 -4.16 7.66
C ALA A 12 -6.07 -3.61 8.47
N ARG A 13 -7.29 -3.70 7.91
CA ARG A 13 -8.52 -3.25 8.58
C ARG A 13 -8.87 -4.12 9.78
N GLU A 14 -8.75 -5.44 9.65
CA GLU A 14 -9.02 -6.39 10.75
C GLU A 14 -8.01 -6.24 11.89
N LEU A 15 -6.75 -5.95 11.57
CA LEU A 15 -5.67 -5.74 12.54
C LEU A 15 -5.61 -4.31 13.11
N GLY A 16 -6.42 -3.38 12.58
CA GLY A 16 -6.42 -1.98 13.02
C GLY A 16 -5.12 -1.22 12.71
N VAL A 17 -4.39 -1.62 11.66
CA VAL A 17 -3.14 -0.98 11.21
C VAL A 17 -3.32 -0.29 9.86
N SER A 18 -2.42 0.64 9.52
CA SER A 18 -2.46 1.26 8.20
C SER A 18 -2.16 0.23 7.09
N PRO A 19 -2.89 0.25 5.96
CA PRO A 19 -2.55 -0.58 4.80
C PRO A 19 -1.16 -0.32 4.23
N ALA A 20 -0.62 0.90 4.38
CA ALA A 20 0.75 1.23 3.98
C ALA A 20 1.79 0.61 4.93
N GLU A 21 1.53 0.66 6.24
CA GLU A 21 2.41 0.10 7.26
C GLU A 21 2.45 -1.42 7.17
N LEU A 22 1.31 -2.07 6.97
CA LEU A 22 1.26 -3.52 6.81
C LEU A 22 2.06 -3.98 5.59
N ARG A 23 1.99 -3.25 4.48
CA ARG A 23 2.85 -3.52 3.30
C ARG A 23 4.32 -3.34 3.63
N ARG A 24 4.68 -2.19 4.22
CA ARG A 24 6.08 -1.88 4.57
C ARG A 24 6.69 -2.94 5.48
N LYS A 25 5.92 -3.43 6.46
CA LYS A 25 6.35 -4.49 7.38
C LYS A 25 6.67 -5.81 6.67
N ASN A 26 6.04 -6.08 5.53
CA ASN A 26 6.16 -7.34 4.79
C ASN A 26 6.97 -7.22 3.49
N PHE A 27 7.52 -6.05 3.18
CA PHE A 27 8.37 -5.90 1.99
C PHE A 27 9.63 -6.75 2.10
N ILE A 28 10.02 -7.30 0.96
CA ILE A 28 11.34 -7.92 0.79
C ILE A 28 12.38 -6.80 0.80
N THR A 29 13.42 -6.97 1.61
CA THR A 29 14.49 -5.97 1.82
C THR A 29 15.88 -6.49 1.45
N ALA A 30 15.99 -7.77 1.10
CA ALA A 30 17.24 -8.40 0.70
C ALA A 30 17.06 -9.07 -0.65
N PHE A 31 18.01 -8.83 -1.56
CA PHE A 31 17.99 -9.34 -2.93
C PHE A 31 19.34 -9.98 -3.29
N PRO A 32 19.37 -11.03 -4.13
CA PRO A 32 18.21 -11.66 -4.76
C PRO A 32 17.32 -12.41 -3.75
N HIS A 33 16.01 -12.48 -4.02
CA HIS A 33 15.02 -13.12 -3.14
C HIS A 33 14.21 -14.18 -3.88
N GLN A 34 14.44 -15.44 -3.52
CA GLN A 34 13.62 -16.55 -4.02
C GLN A 34 12.26 -16.52 -3.31
N THR A 35 11.20 -16.27 -4.09
CA THR A 35 9.84 -16.39 -3.58
C THR A 35 9.51 -17.87 -3.29
N PRO A 36 8.54 -18.16 -2.41
CA PRO A 36 8.06 -19.53 -2.18
C PRO A 36 7.40 -20.21 -3.39
N VAL A 37 7.35 -19.54 -4.54
CA VAL A 37 6.81 -20.03 -5.80
C VAL A 37 7.94 -20.07 -6.83
N ILE A 38 7.75 -19.51 -8.03
CA ILE A 38 8.67 -19.69 -9.16
C ILE A 38 9.70 -18.57 -9.34
N MET A 39 9.41 -17.34 -8.90
CA MET A 39 10.24 -16.18 -9.24
C MET A 39 11.36 -15.94 -8.23
N ASN A 40 12.56 -15.64 -8.73
CA ASN A 40 13.66 -15.08 -7.96
C ASN A 40 13.77 -13.59 -8.26
N TYR A 41 13.39 -12.74 -7.32
CA TYR A 41 13.49 -11.29 -7.49
C TYR A 41 14.95 -10.88 -7.46
N ASP A 42 15.36 -10.09 -8.45
CA ASP A 42 16.76 -9.72 -8.71
C ASP A 42 17.21 -8.52 -7.87
N ALA A 43 16.41 -7.45 -7.82
CA ALA A 43 16.67 -6.23 -7.06
C ALA A 43 15.37 -5.48 -6.76
N GLY A 44 15.40 -4.59 -5.77
CA GLY A 44 14.27 -3.71 -5.48
C GLY A 44 14.51 -2.75 -4.32
N ASP A 45 13.81 -1.62 -4.37
CA ASP A 45 13.61 -0.72 -3.23
C ASP A 45 12.13 -0.34 -3.12
N TYR A 46 11.38 -1.24 -2.49
CA TYR A 46 9.93 -1.13 -2.38
C TYR A 46 9.50 -0.05 -1.39
N ALA A 47 10.32 0.21 -0.37
CA ALA A 47 10.09 1.27 0.60
C ALA A 47 10.20 2.63 -0.08
N ALA A 48 11.27 2.88 -0.85
CA ALA A 48 11.41 4.13 -1.60
C ALA A 48 10.26 4.34 -2.59
N SER A 49 9.82 3.29 -3.26
CA SER A 49 8.68 3.36 -4.20
C SER A 49 7.36 3.72 -3.49
N LEU A 50 7.10 3.12 -2.33
CA LEU A 50 5.93 3.44 -1.52
C LEU A 50 5.98 4.87 -1.00
N ASP A 51 7.14 5.31 -0.50
CA ASP A 51 7.35 6.67 0.01
C ASP A 51 7.10 7.72 -1.09
N ALA A 52 7.67 7.51 -2.27
CA ALA A 52 7.46 8.39 -3.42
C ALA A 52 5.97 8.45 -3.83
N ALA A 53 5.30 7.29 -3.89
CA ALA A 53 3.88 7.23 -4.23
C ALA A 53 2.98 7.92 -3.18
N MET A 54 3.27 7.74 -1.89
CA MET A 54 2.52 8.36 -0.80
C MET A 54 2.70 9.89 -0.79
N ALA A 55 3.91 10.38 -1.05
CA ALA A 55 4.18 11.79 -1.19
C ALA A 55 3.43 12.39 -2.40
N ALA A 56 3.55 11.75 -3.58
CA ALA A 56 2.89 12.22 -4.80
C ALA A 56 1.36 12.23 -4.70
N ALA A 57 0.77 11.29 -3.95
CA ALA A 57 -0.67 11.19 -3.76
C ALA A 57 -1.23 12.12 -2.66
N ASP A 58 -0.37 12.84 -1.93
CA ASP A 58 -0.71 13.53 -0.69
C ASP A 58 -1.53 12.60 0.24
N TYR A 59 -0.90 11.49 0.62
CA TYR A 59 -1.55 10.48 1.46
C TYR A 59 -1.84 11.05 2.86
N ALA A 60 -0.94 11.86 3.41
CA ALA A 60 -1.12 12.50 4.71
C ALA A 60 -2.32 13.47 4.74
N GLY A 61 -2.54 14.24 3.67
CA GLY A 61 -3.68 15.14 3.53
C GLY A 61 -5.00 14.44 3.16
N PHE A 62 -5.01 13.12 2.97
CA PHE A 62 -6.22 12.41 2.53
C PHE A 62 -7.40 12.55 3.51
N ALA A 63 -7.14 12.60 4.82
CA ALA A 63 -8.19 12.73 5.83
C ALA A 63 -9.02 14.01 5.63
N GLN A 64 -8.35 15.15 5.39
CA GLN A 64 -9.00 16.42 5.10
C GLN A 64 -9.80 16.35 3.79
N ARG A 65 -9.19 15.84 2.71
CA ARG A 65 -9.87 15.67 1.41
C ARG A 65 -11.10 14.76 1.48
N LYS A 66 -11.12 13.80 2.40
CA LYS A 66 -12.27 12.93 2.67
C LYS A 66 -13.38 13.70 3.39
N ALA A 67 -13.05 14.54 4.37
CA ALA A 67 -14.01 15.41 5.05
C ALA A 67 -14.65 16.41 4.07
N ASP A 68 -13.85 17.10 3.26
CA ASP A 68 -14.35 18.05 2.24
C ASP A 68 -15.24 17.39 1.18
N ALA A 69 -15.05 16.10 0.91
CA ALA A 69 -15.93 15.34 0.02
C ALA A 69 -17.27 15.05 0.70
N ALA A 70 -17.25 14.69 1.99
CA ALA A 70 -18.45 14.40 2.76
C ALA A 70 -19.35 15.63 2.90
N GLU A 71 -18.79 16.82 3.11
CA GLU A 71 -19.55 18.10 3.14
C GLU A 71 -20.30 18.37 1.83
N ARG A 72 -19.78 17.87 0.71
CA ARG A 72 -20.42 17.97 -0.61
C ARG A 72 -21.32 16.78 -0.94
N GLY A 73 -21.65 15.94 0.04
CA GLY A 73 -22.47 14.74 -0.14
C GLY A 73 -21.80 13.64 -0.97
N LYS A 74 -20.47 13.60 -1.04
CA LYS A 74 -19.70 12.63 -1.84
C LYS A 74 -18.89 11.68 -0.95
N LEU A 75 -18.76 10.44 -1.39
CA LEU A 75 -17.83 9.48 -0.81
C LEU A 75 -16.45 9.63 -1.46
N ARG A 76 -15.38 9.53 -0.65
CA ARG A 76 -14.00 9.51 -1.14
C ARG A 76 -13.22 8.37 -0.49
N GLY A 77 -12.57 7.59 -1.34
CA GLY A 77 -11.63 6.53 -0.94
C GLY A 77 -10.23 6.80 -1.48
N ILE A 78 -9.24 6.17 -0.86
CA ILE A 78 -7.88 6.06 -1.37
C ILE A 78 -7.54 4.58 -1.37
N GLY A 79 -7.00 4.10 -2.49
CA GLY A 79 -6.53 2.73 -2.63
C GLY A 79 -5.07 2.75 -3.04
N MET A 80 -4.34 1.69 -2.67
CA MET A 80 -2.96 1.49 -3.08
C MET A 80 -2.75 0.05 -3.55
N SER A 81 -1.78 -0.11 -4.43
CA SER A 81 -1.33 -1.41 -4.90
C SER A 81 0.19 -1.37 -5.03
N CYS A 82 0.88 -2.29 -4.38
CA CYS A 82 2.32 -2.49 -4.53
C CYS A 82 2.54 -3.75 -5.36
N TYR A 83 2.92 -3.59 -6.62
CA TYR A 83 3.10 -4.69 -7.55
C TYR A 83 4.51 -4.71 -8.13
N ILE A 84 5.01 -5.93 -8.35
CA ILE A 84 6.21 -6.25 -9.12
C ILE A 84 5.85 -7.31 -10.16
#